data_AF-A0A5N5UVM9-F1
#
_entry.id   AF-A0A5N5UVM9-F1
#
_cell.length_a   1.000
_cell.length_b   1.000
_cell.length_c   1.000
_cell.angle_alpha   90.00
_cell.angle_beta   90.00
_cell.angle_gamma   90.00
#
_symmetry.space_group_name_H-M   'P 1'
#
loop_
_entity.id
_entity.type
_entity.pdbx_description
1 polymer ?
#
loop_
_entity_poly.entity_id
_entity_poly.type
_entity_poly.pdbx_seq_one_letter_code
_entity_poly.pdbx_strand_id
1 'polypeptide(L)'
;MGEYDLHSLILACDFRVNDVDHMWNWLKRHRDEMQSFGAHHVVLYESIWESNRVLMTIGIRHAKSIREVLASPAIFKWFDIAGAEDIPPVFGGEVVEKIDLYPPSPADHVGRVVVGVMSSVEDVPTLMVKVHDGLERFKSGGVRKVWVYRALDDGQEVMILQEIEDEIAARQWIDHPDAAAEWMTTAGLGPYPSQFVGRFAHLMSLEQV
;
A
#
# COMPACT_ATOMS: atom_id res chain seq x y z
N MET A 1 23.38 -13.14 -5.02
CA MET A 1 22.76 -12.90 -3.70
C MET A 1 22.72 -11.39 -3.51
N GLY A 2 21.63 -10.76 -3.94
CA GLY A 2 21.40 -9.33 -3.76
C GLY A 2 20.50 -9.16 -2.55
N GLU A 3 21.11 -9.14 -1.36
CA GLU A 3 20.49 -8.63 -0.13
C GLU A 3 20.27 -7.12 -0.33
N TYR A 4 19.20 -6.75 -1.02
CA TYR A 4 18.60 -5.44 -0.81
C TYR A 4 17.74 -5.57 0.44
N ASP A 5 18.42 -5.40 1.57
CA ASP A 5 17.94 -5.18 2.94
C ASP A 5 16.43 -5.39 3.13
N LEU A 6 16.09 -6.41 3.92
CA LEU A 6 14.75 -6.76 4.41
C LEU A 6 14.13 -5.68 5.34
N HIS A 7 14.61 -4.44 5.27
CA HIS A 7 14.13 -3.28 6.01
C HIS A 7 13.54 -2.23 5.07
N SER A 8 12.75 -2.67 4.08
CA SER A 8 11.87 -1.74 3.36
C SER A 8 10.74 -1.33 4.31
N LEU A 9 10.73 -0.07 4.72
CA LEU A 9 9.66 0.48 5.54
C LEU A 9 8.66 1.22 4.65
N ILE A 10 7.41 1.27 5.08
CA ILE A 10 6.33 1.90 4.32
C ILE A 10 5.52 2.83 5.21
N LEU A 11 5.14 3.97 4.65
CA LEU A 11 3.98 4.73 5.07
C LEU A 11 2.88 4.53 4.03
N ALA A 12 1.66 4.25 4.46
CA ALA A 12 0.52 4.12 3.57
C ALA A 12 -0.68 4.88 4.11
N CYS A 13 -1.42 5.53 3.20
CA CYS A 13 -2.58 6.34 3.53
C CYS A 13 -3.67 6.13 2.49
N ASP A 14 -4.88 5.85 2.96
CA ASP A 14 -6.08 5.70 2.15
C ASP A 14 -7.04 6.84 2.50
N PHE A 15 -7.32 7.71 1.53
CA PHE A 15 -8.06 8.95 1.77
C PHE A 15 -8.71 9.50 0.51
N ARG A 16 -9.59 10.49 0.68
CA ARG A 16 -10.23 11.20 -0.43
C ARG A 16 -9.59 12.56 -0.64
N VAL A 17 -9.46 12.97 -1.90
CA VAL A 17 -8.91 14.27 -2.30
C VAL A 17 -9.83 15.02 -3.25
N ASN A 18 -9.82 16.35 -3.22
CA ASN A 18 -10.64 17.13 -4.15
C ASN A 18 -10.21 16.96 -5.63
N ASP A 19 -8.89 16.88 -5.87
CA ASP A 19 -8.30 16.77 -7.21
C ASP A 19 -6.95 16.03 -7.12
N VAL A 20 -6.90 14.85 -7.73
CA VAL A 20 -5.75 13.94 -7.72
C VAL A 20 -4.53 14.56 -8.41
N ASP A 21 -4.74 15.21 -9.57
CA ASP A 21 -3.67 15.85 -10.33
C ASP A 21 -3.10 17.07 -9.60
N HIS A 22 -3.97 17.84 -8.94
CA HIS A 22 -3.54 18.99 -8.13
C HIS A 22 -2.67 18.54 -6.96
N MET A 23 -3.12 17.54 -6.19
CA MET A 23 -2.34 16.94 -5.11
C MET A 23 -1.00 16.41 -5.64
N TRP A 24 -1.02 15.65 -6.73
CA TRP A 24 0.21 15.06 -7.28
C TRP A 24 1.23 16.12 -7.72
N ASN A 25 0.75 17.19 -8.36
CA ASN A 25 1.59 18.32 -8.73
C ASN A 25 2.15 19.05 -7.51
N TRP A 26 1.40 19.12 -6.42
CA TRP A 26 1.88 19.66 -5.16
C TRP A 26 2.97 18.78 -4.54
N LEU A 27 2.77 17.46 -4.47
CA LEU A 27 3.77 16.51 -3.96
C LEU A 27 5.08 16.61 -4.75
N LYS A 28 5.03 16.72 -6.08
CA LYS A 28 6.23 16.90 -6.92
C LYS A 28 7.03 18.16 -6.56
N ARG A 29 6.37 19.24 -6.16
CA ARG A 29 7.03 20.49 -5.74
C ARG A 29 7.67 20.39 -4.35
N HIS A 30 7.23 19.44 -3.52
CA HIS A 30 7.73 19.23 -2.15
C HIS A 30 8.59 17.96 -2.04
N ARG A 31 9.24 17.57 -3.16
CA ARG A 31 10.15 16.43 -3.25
C ARG A 31 11.25 16.46 -2.20
N ASP A 32 11.84 17.64 -1.98
CA ASP A 32 12.99 17.82 -1.09
C ASP A 32 12.59 17.63 0.38
N GLU A 33 11.37 18.07 0.76
CA GLU A 33 10.80 17.77 2.07
C GLU A 33 10.65 16.25 2.24
N MET A 34 10.16 15.55 1.21
CA MET A 34 10.02 14.09 1.20
C MET A 34 11.35 13.36 1.42
N GLN A 35 12.39 13.81 0.72
CA GLN A 35 13.73 13.26 0.88
C GLN A 35 14.31 13.51 2.27
N SER A 36 13.99 14.64 2.90
CA SER A 36 14.56 15.03 4.21
C SER A 36 14.23 14.04 5.34
N PHE A 37 13.09 13.34 5.26
CA PHE A 37 12.73 12.27 6.20
C PHE A 37 12.97 10.86 5.63
N GLY A 38 13.82 10.75 4.61
CA GLY A 38 14.27 9.46 4.11
C GLY A 38 13.26 8.74 3.22
N ALA A 39 12.29 9.43 2.63
CA ALA A 39 11.49 8.86 1.57
C ALA A 39 12.35 8.63 0.31
N HIS A 40 12.21 7.45 -0.29
CA HIS A 40 12.97 7.08 -1.50
C HIS A 40 12.07 6.82 -2.72
N HIS A 41 10.77 6.56 -2.52
CA HIS A 41 9.78 6.59 -3.59
C HIS A 41 8.38 6.86 -3.03
N VAL A 42 7.49 7.38 -3.88
CA VAL A 42 6.05 7.57 -3.62
C VAL A 42 5.27 6.94 -4.76
N VAL A 43 4.29 6.10 -4.43
CA VAL A 43 3.34 5.51 -5.38
C VAL A 43 1.94 6.02 -5.06
N LEU A 44 1.19 6.38 -6.10
CA LEU A 44 -0.20 6.76 -5.98
C LEU A 44 -1.06 5.82 -6.81
N TYR A 45 -2.08 5.26 -6.16
CA TYR A 45 -3.15 4.51 -6.79
C TYR A 45 -4.44 5.32 -6.70
N GLU A 46 -5.18 5.39 -7.80
CA GLU A 46 -6.50 6.01 -7.85
C GLU A 46 -7.57 4.93 -7.84
N SER A 47 -8.58 5.08 -6.98
CA SER A 47 -9.64 4.09 -6.90
C SER A 47 -10.44 4.03 -8.19
N ILE A 48 -10.80 2.81 -8.60
CA ILE A 48 -11.64 2.56 -9.77
C ILE A 48 -13.13 2.47 -9.42
N TRP A 49 -13.45 2.32 -8.13
CA TRP A 49 -14.83 2.15 -7.67
C TRP A 49 -15.37 3.38 -6.93
N GLU A 50 -14.48 4.17 -6.34
CA GLU A 50 -14.84 5.37 -5.60
C GLU A 50 -14.09 6.57 -6.17
N SER A 51 -14.82 7.51 -6.77
CA SER A 51 -14.23 8.75 -7.26
C SER A 51 -13.43 9.42 -6.15
N ASN A 52 -12.28 9.98 -6.51
CA ASN A 52 -11.46 10.81 -5.63
C ASN A 52 -10.83 10.08 -4.43
N ARG A 53 -11.05 8.77 -4.25
CA ARG A 53 -10.37 7.96 -3.25
C ARG A 53 -9.01 7.52 -3.79
N VAL A 54 -7.96 7.74 -3.02
CA VAL A 54 -6.59 7.40 -3.38
C VAL A 54 -5.93 6.57 -2.29
N LEU A 55 -5.06 5.66 -2.71
CA LEU A 55 -4.11 4.99 -1.83
C LEU A 55 -2.71 5.47 -2.19
N MET A 56 -2.07 6.15 -1.26
CA MET A 56 -0.68 6.59 -1.40
C MET A 56 0.22 5.70 -0.56
N THR A 57 1.33 5.24 -1.15
CA THR A 57 2.39 4.54 -0.42
C THR A 57 3.72 5.25 -0.58
N ILE A 58 4.50 5.31 0.49
CA ILE A 58 5.81 5.96 0.54
C ILE A 58 6.81 4.97 1.12
N GLY A 59 7.85 4.64 0.35
CA GLY A 59 8.96 3.85 0.87
C GLY A 59 9.92 4.72 1.67
N ILE A 60 10.24 4.28 2.89
CA ILE A 60 11.11 4.99 3.84
C ILE A 60 12.37 4.16 4.14
N ARG A 61 13.53 4.81 4.21
CA ARG A 61 14.82 4.14 4.46
C ARG A 61 15.07 3.74 5.92
N HIS A 62 14.53 4.48 6.89
CA HIS A 62 14.88 4.30 8.31
C HIS A 62 13.64 4.34 9.22
N ALA A 63 13.56 3.41 10.18
CA ALA A 63 12.39 3.26 11.06
C ALA A 63 12.22 4.46 12.01
N LYS A 64 13.35 5.07 12.41
CA LYS A 64 13.36 6.32 13.17
C LYS A 64 12.62 7.43 12.43
N SER A 65 12.78 7.49 11.10
CA SER A 65 12.13 8.49 10.26
C SER A 65 10.62 8.31 10.18
N ILE A 66 10.10 7.08 10.23
CA ILE A 66 8.64 6.86 10.30
C ILE A 66 8.07 7.46 11.57
N ARG A 67 8.67 7.16 12.74
CA ARG A 67 8.18 7.70 14.01
C ARG A 67 8.27 9.23 14.05
N GLU A 68 9.37 9.79 13.53
CA GLU A 68 9.54 11.25 13.43
C GLU A 68 8.52 11.89 12.50
N VAL A 69 8.17 11.25 11.37
CA VAL A 69 7.15 11.74 10.43
C VAL A 69 5.75 11.67 11.04
N LEU A 70 5.39 10.53 11.65
CA LEU A 70 4.07 10.36 12.29
C LEU A 70 3.90 11.30 13.49
N ALA A 71 4.97 11.59 14.23
CA ALA A 71 4.94 12.55 15.33
C ALA A 71 5.04 14.02 14.85
N SER A 72 5.35 14.26 13.58
CA SER A 72 5.54 15.61 13.05
C SER A 72 4.22 16.24 12.64
N PRO A 73 3.89 17.45 13.15
CA PRO A 73 2.73 18.20 12.68
C PRO A 73 2.78 18.55 11.19
N ALA A 74 3.93 18.42 10.53
CA ALA A 74 4.09 18.66 9.10
C ALA A 74 3.27 17.69 8.24
N ILE A 75 3.07 16.44 8.71
CA ILE A 75 2.29 15.44 7.96
C ILE A 75 0.84 15.89 7.77
N PHE A 76 0.26 16.56 8.77
CA PHE A 76 -1.10 17.11 8.68
C PHE A 76 -1.21 18.24 7.67
N LYS A 77 -0.17 19.08 7.57
CA LYS A 77 -0.12 20.13 6.53
C LYS A 77 -0.09 19.53 5.14
N TRP A 78 0.55 18.38 4.96
CA TRP A 78 0.54 17.73 3.65
C TRP A 78 -0.86 17.26 3.27
N PHE A 79 -1.62 16.66 4.19
CA PHE A 79 -3.00 16.24 3.94
C PHE A 79 -3.91 17.44 3.66
N ASP A 80 -3.82 18.49 4.48
CA ASP A 80 -4.61 19.72 4.30
C ASP A 80 -4.33 20.36 2.92
N ILE A 81 -3.05 20.52 2.55
CA ILE A 81 -2.68 21.15 1.28
C ILE A 81 -2.91 20.22 0.08
N ALA A 82 -2.82 18.90 0.27
CA ALA A 82 -3.23 17.90 -0.72
C ALA A 82 -4.74 17.92 -1.00
N GLY A 83 -5.53 18.65 -0.18
CA GLY A 83 -6.97 18.72 -0.30
C GLY A 83 -7.65 17.45 0.18
N ALA A 84 -7.06 16.77 1.18
CA ALA A 84 -7.71 15.66 1.86
C ALA A 84 -8.97 16.14 2.59
N GLU A 85 -10.07 15.39 2.47
CA GLU A 85 -11.34 15.76 3.13
C GLU A 85 -11.23 15.71 4.67
N ASP A 86 -10.48 14.73 5.19
CA ASP A 86 -10.18 14.52 6.60
C ASP A 86 -8.72 14.07 6.76
N ILE A 87 -8.17 14.13 7.98
CA ILE A 87 -6.86 13.54 8.30
C ILE A 87 -7.02 12.01 8.30
N PRO A 88 -6.41 11.29 7.35
CA PRO A 88 -6.61 9.85 7.29
C PRO A 88 -5.77 9.12 8.34
N PRO A 89 -6.18 7.90 8.71
CA PRO A 89 -5.29 6.99 9.41
C PRO A 89 -4.05 6.73 8.55
N VAL A 90 -2.87 6.78 9.17
CA VAL A 90 -1.59 6.53 8.50
C VAL A 90 -1.03 5.22 9.00
N PHE A 91 -0.93 4.24 8.10
CA PHE A 91 -0.27 2.97 8.39
C PHE A 91 1.25 3.16 8.27
N GLY A 92 1.99 2.85 9.32
CA GLY A 92 3.46 2.84 9.32
C GLY A 92 3.98 1.45 9.64
N GLY A 93 4.61 0.79 8.67
CA GLY A 93 4.98 -0.61 8.81
C GLY A 93 6.33 -0.99 8.21
N GLU A 94 6.73 -2.22 8.51
CA GLU A 94 7.87 -2.90 7.92
C GLU A 94 7.41 -4.06 7.04
N VAL A 95 8.17 -4.34 5.98
CA VAL A 95 7.91 -5.52 5.14
C VAL A 95 8.06 -6.78 5.97
N VAL A 96 7.04 -7.63 5.93
CA VAL A 96 7.12 -9.03 6.36
C VAL A 96 7.62 -9.87 5.19
N GLU A 97 6.96 -9.77 4.04
CA GLU A 97 7.35 -10.51 2.84
C GLU A 97 6.83 -9.82 1.57
N LYS A 98 7.59 -10.00 0.47
CA LYS A 98 7.17 -9.65 -0.88
C LYS A 98 7.22 -10.91 -1.75
N ILE A 99 6.09 -11.30 -2.31
CA ILE A 99 5.92 -12.53 -3.05
C ILE A 99 5.56 -12.17 -4.49
N ASP A 100 6.44 -12.49 -5.44
CA ASP A 100 6.16 -12.40 -6.87
C ASP A 100 5.73 -13.80 -7.37
N LEU A 101 4.50 -13.92 -7.89
CA LEU A 101 3.92 -15.19 -8.36
C LEU A 101 4.29 -15.54 -9.80
N TYR A 102 4.86 -14.57 -10.52
CA TYR A 102 5.30 -14.69 -11.90
C TYR A 102 6.69 -14.07 -12.07
N PRO A 103 7.52 -14.57 -13.00
CA PRO A 103 8.77 -13.91 -13.35
C PRO A 103 8.49 -12.51 -13.93
N PRO A 104 9.41 -11.54 -13.74
CA PRO A 104 9.27 -10.21 -14.30
C PRO A 104 9.06 -10.25 -15.82
N SER A 105 8.08 -9.50 -16.32
CA SER A 105 7.78 -9.39 -17.75
C SER A 105 7.78 -7.91 -18.20
N PRO A 106 8.15 -7.59 -19.45
CA PRO A 106 8.08 -6.20 -19.95
C PRO A 106 6.65 -5.61 -19.98
N ALA A 107 5.62 -6.47 -19.99
CA ALA A 107 4.22 -6.06 -19.90
C ALA A 107 3.80 -5.66 -18.47
N ASP A 108 4.72 -5.74 -17.51
CA ASP A 108 4.48 -5.48 -16.08
C ASP A 108 4.23 -4.00 -15.73
N HIS A 109 4.09 -3.11 -16.72
CA HIS A 109 4.03 -1.67 -16.50
C HIS A 109 2.70 -1.01 -16.91
N VAL A 110 1.74 -1.73 -17.49
CA VAL A 110 0.50 -1.13 -18.01
C VAL A 110 -0.73 -1.69 -17.31
N GLY A 111 -1.55 -0.79 -16.73
CA GLY A 111 -2.95 -1.08 -16.36
C GLY A 111 -3.19 -1.86 -15.06
N ARG A 112 -2.16 -2.08 -14.24
CA ARG A 112 -2.25 -2.94 -13.04
C ARG A 112 -3.17 -2.39 -11.96
N VAL A 113 -4.06 -3.25 -11.49
CA VAL A 113 -4.98 -2.99 -10.39
C VAL A 113 -4.33 -3.47 -9.09
N VAL A 114 -4.46 -2.69 -8.03
CA VAL A 114 -4.07 -3.08 -6.68
C VAL A 114 -5.32 -3.22 -5.83
N VAL A 115 -5.37 -4.33 -5.09
CA VAL A 115 -6.28 -4.52 -3.98
C VAL A 115 -5.48 -4.34 -2.69
N GLY A 116 -5.88 -3.39 -1.86
CA GLY A 116 -5.22 -3.06 -0.60
C GLY A 116 -6.14 -3.22 0.59
N VAL A 117 -5.64 -3.82 1.66
CA VAL A 117 -6.37 -3.99 2.93
C VAL A 117 -5.44 -3.70 4.09
N MET A 118 -5.94 -2.96 5.07
CA MET A 118 -5.34 -2.77 6.39
C MET A 118 -6.28 -3.39 7.42
N SER A 119 -5.80 -4.31 8.25
CA SER A 119 -6.62 -5.04 9.22
C SER A 119 -5.78 -5.54 10.39
N SER A 120 -6.42 -5.75 11.54
CA SER A 120 -5.85 -6.55 12.62
C SER A 120 -5.95 -8.05 12.28
N VAL A 121 -4.97 -8.82 12.72
CA VAL A 121 -4.93 -10.29 12.65
C VAL A 121 -4.60 -10.87 14.02
N GLU A 122 -4.92 -12.14 14.24
CA GLU A 122 -4.58 -12.82 15.49
C GLU A 122 -3.06 -12.90 15.69
N ASP A 123 -2.34 -13.30 14.65
CA ASP A 123 -0.90 -13.52 14.66
C ASP A 123 -0.34 -13.47 13.22
N VAL A 124 0.74 -12.70 13.01
CA VAL A 124 1.36 -12.50 11.69
C VAL A 124 2.00 -13.79 11.13
N PRO A 125 2.77 -14.58 11.89
CA PRO A 125 3.21 -15.91 11.44
C PRO A 125 2.06 -16.81 10.96
N THR A 126 0.95 -16.85 11.68
CA THR A 126 -0.22 -17.66 11.31
C THR A 126 -0.86 -17.17 10.01
N LEU A 127 -0.96 -15.85 9.82
CA LEU A 127 -1.35 -15.26 8.54
C LEU A 127 -0.42 -15.69 7.41
N MET A 128 0.90 -15.65 7.62
CA MET A 128 1.87 -15.98 6.57
C MET A 128 1.79 -17.45 6.13
N VAL A 129 1.54 -18.39 7.05
CA VAL A 129 1.25 -19.78 6.70
C VAL A 129 0.05 -19.88 5.76
N LYS A 130 -1.06 -19.20 6.07
CA LYS A 130 -2.25 -19.17 5.20
C LYS A 130 -1.95 -18.56 3.83
N VAL A 131 -1.20 -17.45 3.79
CA VAL A 131 -0.78 -16.78 2.55
C VAL A 131 0.03 -17.73 1.67
N HIS A 132 1.01 -18.42 2.24
CA HIS A 132 1.84 -19.39 1.52
C HIS A 132 1.05 -20.59 1.00
N ASP A 133 0.14 -21.14 1.81
CA ASP A 133 -0.75 -22.24 1.41
C ASP A 133 -1.75 -21.83 0.31
N GLY A 134 -2.00 -20.52 0.15
CA GLY A 134 -2.93 -19.94 -0.83
C GLY A 134 -2.30 -19.53 -2.16
N LEU A 135 -0.98 -19.52 -2.32
CA LEU A 135 -0.32 -18.87 -3.46
C LEU A 135 -0.74 -19.39 -4.84
N GLU A 136 -0.91 -20.70 -5.01
CA GLU A 136 -1.38 -21.26 -6.29
C GLU A 136 -2.82 -20.82 -6.63
N ARG A 137 -3.65 -20.61 -5.61
CA ARG A 137 -5.02 -20.10 -5.79
C ARG A 137 -5.02 -18.61 -6.08
N PHE A 138 -4.15 -17.84 -5.41
CA PHE A 138 -3.93 -16.42 -5.72
C PHE A 138 -3.52 -16.25 -7.17
N LYS A 139 -2.55 -17.06 -7.61
CA LYS A 139 -2.07 -17.10 -8.98
C LYS A 139 -3.18 -17.40 -9.98
N SER A 140 -4.04 -18.38 -9.66
CA SER A 140 -5.21 -18.76 -10.47
C SER A 140 -6.28 -17.66 -10.52
N GLY A 141 -6.39 -16.85 -9.47
CA GLY A 141 -7.25 -15.67 -9.39
C GLY A 141 -6.69 -14.40 -10.06
N GLY A 142 -5.57 -14.51 -10.79
CA GLY A 142 -4.95 -13.37 -11.48
C GLY A 142 -4.08 -12.49 -10.59
N VAL A 143 -3.84 -12.86 -9.33
CA VAL A 143 -2.89 -12.17 -8.45
C VAL A 143 -1.48 -12.43 -8.99
N ARG A 144 -0.71 -11.35 -9.14
CA ARG A 144 0.67 -11.39 -9.63
C ARG A 144 1.69 -11.17 -8.52
N LYS A 145 1.36 -10.31 -7.56
CA LYS A 145 2.23 -9.97 -6.44
C LYS A 145 1.44 -9.85 -5.16
N VAL A 146 2.06 -10.24 -4.06
CA VAL A 146 1.54 -10.03 -2.70
C VAL A 146 2.62 -9.36 -1.87
N TRP A 147 2.28 -8.23 -1.26
CA TRP A 147 3.15 -7.54 -0.32
C TRP A 147 2.47 -7.50 1.04
N VAL A 148 3.13 -8.06 2.05
CA VAL A 148 2.65 -8.09 3.43
C VAL A 148 3.55 -7.20 4.28
N TYR A 149 2.93 -6.30 5.02
CA TYR A 149 3.58 -5.38 5.93
C TYR A 149 2.96 -5.50 7.32
N ARG A 150 3.78 -5.37 8.35
CA ARG A 150 3.34 -5.34 9.76
C ARG A 150 3.54 -3.94 10.32
N ALA A 151 2.58 -3.44 11.08
CA ALA A 151 2.69 -2.12 11.70
C ALA A 151 3.82 -2.09 12.74
N LEU A 152 4.42 -0.92 12.94
CA LEU A 152 5.53 -0.73 13.87
C LEU A 152 5.08 -0.47 15.32
N ASP A 153 3.83 -0.07 15.50
CA ASP A 153 3.18 0.28 16.77
C ASP A 153 2.26 -0.84 17.29
N ASP A 154 1.67 -1.63 16.39
CA ASP A 154 0.90 -2.83 16.74
C ASP A 154 1.39 -4.06 15.95
N GLY A 155 1.87 -5.08 16.67
CA GLY A 155 2.35 -6.33 16.09
C GLY A 155 1.26 -7.19 15.44
N GLN A 156 -0.02 -6.87 15.68
CA GLN A 156 -1.19 -7.54 15.13
C GLN A 156 -1.83 -6.77 13.97
N GLU A 157 -1.42 -5.54 13.69
CA GLU A 157 -1.91 -4.81 12.51
C GLU A 157 -1.04 -5.11 11.28
N VAL A 158 -1.70 -5.40 10.18
CA VAL A 158 -1.05 -5.66 8.89
C VAL A 158 -1.66 -4.84 7.78
N MET A 159 -0.83 -4.51 6.80
CA MET A 159 -1.28 -4.06 5.48
C MET A 159 -0.89 -5.13 4.46
N ILE A 160 -1.85 -5.51 3.62
CA ILE A 160 -1.63 -6.43 2.52
C ILE A 160 -2.02 -5.75 1.22
N LEU A 161 -1.10 -5.73 0.26
CA LEU A 161 -1.30 -5.21 -1.08
C LEU A 161 -1.14 -6.34 -2.09
N GLN A 162 -2.15 -6.52 -2.92
CA GLN A 162 -2.15 -7.52 -3.99
C GLN A 162 -2.19 -6.80 -5.33
N GLU A 163 -1.21 -7.06 -6.18
CA GLU A 163 -1.23 -6.61 -7.57
C GLU A 163 -1.97 -7.66 -8.39
N ILE A 164 -3.00 -7.24 -9.11
CA ILE A 164 -3.89 -8.08 -9.91
C ILE A 164 -3.85 -7.60 -11.36
N GLU A 165 -3.99 -8.54 -12.29
CA GLU A 165 -3.89 -8.30 -13.73
C GLU A 165 -4.81 -7.17 -14.22
N ASP A 166 -6.08 -7.19 -13.83
CA ASP A 166 -7.06 -6.18 -14.22
C ASP A 166 -8.23 -6.09 -13.23
N GLU A 167 -9.17 -5.19 -13.53
CA GLU A 167 -10.35 -4.92 -12.70
C GLU A 167 -11.36 -6.08 -12.66
N ILE A 168 -11.48 -6.84 -13.75
CA ILE A 168 -12.40 -7.97 -13.82
C ILE A 168 -11.87 -9.08 -12.90
N ALA A 169 -10.58 -9.39 -13.00
CA ALA A 169 -9.91 -10.33 -12.12
C ALA A 169 -9.97 -9.86 -10.66
N ALA A 170 -9.73 -8.57 -10.38
CA ALA A 170 -9.83 -8.04 -9.02
C ALA A 170 -11.22 -8.20 -8.43
N ARG A 171 -12.27 -7.97 -9.24
CA ARG A 171 -13.65 -8.16 -8.79
C ARG A 171 -13.98 -9.62 -8.52
N GLN A 172 -13.57 -10.54 -9.41
CA GLN A 172 -13.74 -11.98 -9.19
C GLN A 172 -13.01 -12.46 -7.95
N TRP A 173 -11.79 -11.96 -7.73
CA TRP A 173 -10.97 -12.26 -6.57
C TRP A 173 -11.64 -11.82 -5.26
N ILE A 174 -12.26 -10.64 -5.26
CA ILE A 174 -12.97 -10.07 -4.09
C ILE A 174 -14.32 -10.75 -3.84
N ASP A 175 -15.08 -11.08 -4.89
CA ASP A 175 -16.41 -11.71 -4.77
C ASP A 175 -16.30 -13.18 -4.33
N HIS A 176 -15.16 -13.82 -4.62
CA HIS A 176 -14.87 -15.20 -4.26
C HIS A 176 -13.49 -15.33 -3.59
N PRO A 177 -13.31 -14.70 -2.41
CA PRO A 177 -12.03 -14.74 -1.74
C PRO A 177 -11.74 -16.16 -1.27
N ASP A 178 -10.50 -16.60 -1.49
CA ASP A 178 -10.04 -17.89 -0.99
C ASP A 178 -10.15 -17.95 0.54
N ALA A 179 -10.24 -19.14 1.13
CA ALA A 179 -10.13 -19.29 2.58
C ALA A 179 -8.78 -18.74 3.13
N ALA A 180 -7.71 -18.76 2.32
CA ALA A 180 -6.44 -18.10 2.64
C ALA A 180 -6.51 -16.56 2.62
N ALA A 181 -7.58 -16.00 2.05
CA ALA A 181 -7.88 -14.57 2.01
C ALA A 181 -8.98 -14.17 3.02
N GLU A 182 -9.27 -15.02 4.02
CA GLU A 182 -10.21 -14.70 5.12
C GLU A 182 -9.95 -13.34 5.78
N TRP A 183 -8.68 -12.90 5.86
CA TRP A 183 -8.30 -11.60 6.38
C TRP A 183 -8.88 -10.41 5.60
N MET A 184 -9.34 -10.61 4.35
CA MET A 184 -10.07 -9.59 3.60
C MET A 184 -11.47 -9.35 4.18
N THR A 185 -12.06 -10.34 4.86
CA THR A 185 -13.41 -10.22 5.43
C THR A 185 -13.49 -9.31 6.65
N THR A 186 -12.34 -9.06 7.30
CA THR A 186 -12.23 -8.13 8.44
C THR A 186 -11.82 -6.72 8.02
N ALA A 187 -11.61 -6.47 6.73
CA ALA A 187 -11.27 -5.16 6.20
C ALA A 187 -12.34 -4.11 6.58
N GLY A 188 -11.89 -2.95 7.08
CA GLY A 188 -12.79 -1.88 7.53
C GLY A 188 -13.39 -2.08 8.93
N LEU A 189 -13.02 -3.14 9.66
CA LEU A 189 -13.31 -3.29 11.09
C LEU A 189 -12.16 -2.66 11.90
N GLY A 190 -12.13 -1.33 12.00
CA GLY A 190 -11.06 -0.62 12.70
C GLY A 190 -10.96 0.86 12.31
N PRO A 191 -9.81 1.50 12.55
CA PRO A 191 -9.61 2.91 12.17
C PRO A 191 -9.41 3.07 10.65
N TYR A 192 -9.03 2.01 9.94
CA TYR A 192 -8.77 2.04 8.50
C TYR A 192 -10.05 1.86 7.67
N PRO A 193 -10.11 2.46 6.47
CA PRO A 193 -11.21 2.24 5.53
C PRO A 193 -11.39 0.76 5.13
N SER A 194 -12.50 0.48 4.45
CA SER A 194 -12.71 -0.83 3.80
C SER A 194 -11.66 -1.11 2.72
N GLN A 195 -11.68 -2.30 2.12
CA GLN A 195 -10.76 -2.65 1.03
C GLN A 195 -10.66 -1.55 -0.04
N PHE A 196 -9.44 -1.25 -0.46
CA PHE A 196 -9.12 -0.34 -1.54
C PHE A 196 -8.96 -1.13 -2.84
N VAL A 197 -9.58 -0.66 -3.93
CA VAL A 197 -9.31 -1.17 -5.27
C VAL A 197 -9.05 0.00 -6.19
N GLY A 198 -7.87 0.01 -6.81
CA GLY A 198 -7.45 1.13 -7.65
C GLY A 198 -6.40 0.76 -8.68
N ARG A 199 -6.19 1.65 -9.65
CA ARG A 199 -5.17 1.53 -10.67
C ARG A 199 -3.96 2.37 -10.31
N PHE A 200 -2.79 1.92 -10.73
CA PHE A 200 -1.59 2.74 -10.69
C PHE A 200 -1.83 4.06 -11.45
N ALA A 201 -1.65 5.18 -10.75
CA ALA A 201 -1.77 6.52 -11.33
C ALA A 201 -0.40 7.15 -11.52
N HIS A 202 0.42 7.19 -10.46
CA HIS A 202 1.71 7.88 -10.50
C HIS A 202 2.80 7.20 -9.67
N LEU A 203 4.05 7.42 -10.09
CA LEU A 203 5.26 7.07 -9.37
C LEU A 203 6.19 8.28 -9.33
N MET A 204 6.74 8.55 -8.15
CA MET A 204 7.84 9.49 -7.97
C MET A 204 9.00 8.74 -7.32
N SER A 205 10.09 8.55 -8.05
CA SER A 205 11.35 8.16 -7.43
C SER A 205 11.97 9.38 -6.75
N LEU A 206 12.51 9.20 -5.55
CA LEU A 206 13.17 10.23 -4.75
C LEU A 206 14.66 9.95 -4.57
N GLU A 207 15.20 8.92 -5.23
CA GLU A 207 16.63 8.63 -5.15
C GLU A 207 17.46 9.76 -5.78
N GLN A 208 18.62 10.04 -5.18
CA GLN A 208 19.64 10.89 -5.77
C GLN A 208 20.29 10.12 -6.93
N VAL A 209 20.40 10.79 -8.09
CA VAL A 209 21.26 10.35 -9.20
C VAL A 209 22.71 10.63 -8.85
#